data_AF-A0A542E7N6-F1
#
_entry.id   AF-A0A542E7N6-F1
#
_cell.length_a   1.000
_cell.length_b   1.000
_cell.length_c   1.000
_cell.angle_alpha   90.00
_cell.angle_beta   90.00
_cell.angle_gamma   90.00
#
_symmetry.space_group_name_H-M   'P 1'
#
loop_
_entity.id
_entity.type
_entity.pdbx_description
1 polymer ?
#
loop_
_entity_poly.entity_id
_entity_poly.type
_entity_poly.pdbx_seq_one_letter_code
_entity_poly.pdbx_strand_id
1 'polypeptide(L)'
;MPSTIYDVTTWTIPSSPSTTAYTDIGAIVNSIIADIKTNQPSQASKPGAVIYIPPGDYSLKTRIVIDISYLQLKGSGHGFTSTSIRYNAGNTSAWHEIWPGGSRIRVENTDGNAEAILISRSGDPRLSSIELLDFCLDGVSFTPNQNSYLNGKYGIRSTTATDSLRIRGLGMVYLEHGIVITDADALHIQGNFLCENGNCIELIGSGQASMVNDNMIGAGYVGFSIFAENHFGLIVSGNNIFPRGKSSVHLKNCTNNNISTNRLHAFYPGMIQCEGACHNNLIGSNHFLRVPESFPAMTGFNNGLADLFGLIQLNGSGNTVVGNHFSFDVPSANITPSGATPTMVLVKSGSNNYVATNHTAANVAVHTVVLDGSTVNTKVLDCGTTAEFQALSGATYGFRATP
;
A
#
# COMPACT_ATOMS: atom_id res chain seq x y z
N MET A 1 -36.97 17.23 4.14
CA MET A 1 -35.50 17.09 4.08
C MET A 1 -35.18 16.34 2.80
N PRO A 2 -34.31 16.86 1.93
CA PRO A 2 -33.82 16.08 0.80
C PRO A 2 -33.19 14.78 1.31
N SER A 3 -33.27 13.69 0.53
CA SER A 3 -32.66 12.43 0.93
C SER A 3 -31.16 12.60 1.08
N THR A 4 -30.59 12.11 2.18
CA THR A 4 -29.13 12.02 2.38
C THR A 4 -28.63 10.59 2.22
N ILE A 5 -29.49 9.69 1.72
CA ILE A 5 -29.20 8.28 1.49
C ILE A 5 -29.65 7.94 0.07
N TYR A 6 -28.72 7.43 -0.71
CA TYR A 6 -28.93 7.07 -2.11
C TYR A 6 -28.52 5.62 -2.33
N ASP A 7 -29.21 4.93 -3.24
CA ASP A 7 -28.83 3.60 -3.73
C ASP A 7 -28.61 3.70 -5.24
N VAL A 8 -27.41 3.32 -5.70
CA VAL A 8 -27.01 3.44 -7.11
C VAL A 8 -27.92 2.68 -8.07
N THR A 9 -28.63 1.65 -7.60
CA THR A 9 -29.52 0.82 -8.43
C THR A 9 -30.91 1.44 -8.62
N THR A 10 -31.27 2.42 -7.80
CA THR A 10 -32.59 3.07 -7.84
C THR A 10 -32.53 4.51 -8.37
N TRP A 11 -31.34 5.10 -8.40
CA TRP A 11 -31.15 6.45 -8.95
C TRP A 11 -31.31 6.45 -10.47
N THR A 12 -32.11 7.40 -10.98
CA THR A 12 -32.28 7.65 -12.41
C THR A 12 -31.68 9.01 -12.74
N ILE A 13 -30.75 9.07 -13.70
CA ILE A 13 -30.22 10.34 -14.19
C ILE A 13 -31.29 11.01 -15.07
N PRO A 14 -31.83 12.19 -14.70
CA PRO A 14 -32.94 12.79 -15.46
C PRO A 14 -32.61 13.06 -16.92
N SER A 15 -31.37 13.45 -17.22
CA SER A 15 -30.88 13.72 -18.57
C SER A 15 -30.42 12.47 -19.33
N SER A 16 -30.31 11.32 -18.68
CA SER A 16 -29.92 10.05 -19.31
C SER A 16 -30.59 8.84 -18.64
N PRO A 17 -31.92 8.67 -18.78
CA PRO A 17 -32.67 7.66 -18.01
C PRO A 17 -32.28 6.21 -18.33
N SER A 18 -31.64 5.95 -19.47
CA SER A 18 -31.15 4.62 -19.85
C SER A 18 -29.79 4.27 -19.22
N THR A 19 -29.08 5.24 -18.66
CA THR A 19 -27.84 4.99 -17.92
C THR A 19 -28.18 4.43 -16.55
N THR A 20 -27.75 3.20 -16.28
CA THR A 20 -27.91 2.52 -14.98
C THR A 20 -26.55 2.30 -14.33
N ALA A 21 -26.54 1.95 -13.05
CA ALA A 21 -25.30 1.57 -12.35
C ALA A 21 -24.59 0.37 -12.99
N TYR A 22 -25.34 -0.54 -13.62
CA TYR A 22 -24.75 -1.70 -14.31
C TYR A 22 -24.00 -1.30 -15.58
N THR A 23 -24.41 -0.20 -16.23
CA THR A 23 -23.81 0.27 -17.48
C THR A 23 -22.74 1.33 -17.29
N ASP A 24 -22.91 2.20 -16.29
CA ASP A 24 -21.93 3.22 -15.87
C ASP A 24 -22.25 3.74 -14.46
N ILE A 25 -21.77 3.06 -13.42
CA ILE A 25 -21.93 3.50 -12.02
C ILE A 25 -21.27 4.86 -11.76
N GLY A 26 -20.24 5.21 -12.51
CA GLY A 26 -19.57 6.49 -12.39
C GLY A 26 -20.49 7.66 -12.71
N ALA A 27 -21.23 7.56 -13.82
CA ALA A 27 -22.25 8.55 -14.19
C ALA A 27 -23.36 8.66 -13.13
N ILE A 28 -23.79 7.53 -12.55
CA ILE A 28 -24.79 7.51 -11.47
C ILE A 28 -24.29 8.25 -10.24
N VAL A 29 -23.10 7.91 -9.73
CA VAL A 29 -22.55 8.52 -8.53
C VAL A 29 -22.30 10.02 -8.74
N ASN A 30 -21.77 10.42 -9.90
CA ASN A 30 -21.60 11.83 -10.23
C ASN A 30 -22.93 12.59 -10.28
N SER A 31 -23.99 11.97 -10.83
CA SER A 31 -25.33 12.55 -10.83
C SER A 31 -25.90 12.70 -9.42
N ILE A 32 -25.64 11.74 -8.52
CA ILE A 32 -26.05 11.82 -7.11
C ILE A 32 -25.28 12.95 -6.40
N ILE A 33 -23.96 13.09 -6.62
CA ILE A 33 -23.17 14.18 -6.05
C ILE A 33 -23.68 15.55 -6.53
N ALA A 34 -24.09 15.67 -7.79
CA ALA A 34 -24.72 16.88 -8.31
C ALA A 34 -26.05 17.20 -7.61
N ASP A 35 -26.88 16.19 -7.34
CA ASP A 35 -28.12 16.35 -6.57
C ASP A 35 -27.84 16.78 -5.12
N ILE A 36 -26.87 16.16 -4.45
CA ILE A 36 -26.44 16.55 -3.10
C ILE A 36 -26.04 18.03 -3.08
N LYS A 37 -25.22 18.47 -4.04
CA LYS A 37 -24.78 19.88 -4.13
C LYS A 37 -25.95 20.84 -4.36
N THR A 38 -26.92 20.44 -5.17
CA THR A 38 -28.15 21.22 -5.42
C THR A 38 -29.00 21.36 -4.16
N ASN A 39 -29.09 20.29 -3.37
CA ASN A 39 -29.90 20.21 -2.16
C ASN A 39 -29.18 20.70 -0.89
N GLN A 40 -27.87 20.92 -0.93
CA GLN A 40 -27.05 21.44 0.17
C GLN A 40 -26.27 22.71 -0.24
N PRO A 41 -26.94 23.79 -0.68
CA PRO A 41 -26.25 24.97 -1.24
C PRO A 41 -25.59 25.83 -0.15
N SER A 42 -26.16 25.86 1.05
CA SER A 42 -25.72 26.75 2.15
C SER A 42 -24.49 26.21 2.86
N GLN A 43 -23.46 27.04 3.04
CA GLN A 43 -22.29 26.69 3.86
C GLN A 43 -22.64 26.27 5.29
N ALA A 44 -23.72 26.82 5.85
CA ALA A 44 -24.17 26.48 7.20
C ALA A 44 -24.78 25.07 7.32
N SER A 45 -25.08 24.41 6.20
CA SER A 45 -25.74 23.10 6.19
C SER A 45 -25.31 22.26 4.99
N LYS A 46 -24.09 21.69 5.08
CA LYS A 46 -23.55 20.68 4.15
C LYS A 46 -23.21 19.38 4.89
N PRO A 47 -24.21 18.63 5.39
CA PRO A 47 -23.96 17.41 6.16
C PRO A 47 -23.34 16.27 5.35
N GLY A 48 -23.23 16.39 4.01
CA GLY A 48 -22.83 15.29 3.14
C GLY A 48 -23.97 14.30 2.95
N ALA A 49 -23.64 13.07 2.56
CA ALA A 49 -24.61 12.03 2.25
C ALA A 49 -23.96 10.64 2.25
N VAL A 50 -24.81 9.61 2.15
CA VAL A 50 -24.42 8.21 1.97
C VAL A 50 -24.88 7.75 0.60
N ILE A 51 -23.97 7.16 -0.17
CA ILE A 51 -24.26 6.47 -1.43
C ILE A 51 -23.96 4.99 -1.23
N TYR A 52 -25.00 4.16 -1.34
CA TYR A 52 -24.92 2.72 -1.17
C TYR A 52 -24.78 2.00 -2.51
N ILE A 53 -23.87 1.04 -2.57
CA ILE A 53 -23.60 0.14 -3.68
C ILE A 53 -23.98 -1.28 -3.23
N PRO A 54 -25.16 -1.80 -3.61
CA PRO A 54 -25.51 -3.20 -3.34
C PRO A 54 -24.47 -4.18 -3.90
N PRO A 55 -24.46 -5.45 -3.47
CA PRO A 55 -23.70 -6.49 -4.18
C PRO A 55 -24.16 -6.60 -5.63
N GLY A 56 -23.22 -6.60 -6.57
CA GLY A 56 -23.51 -6.56 -7.99
C GLY A 56 -22.27 -6.25 -8.83
N ASP A 57 -22.46 -6.34 -10.14
CA ASP A 57 -21.42 -6.15 -11.16
C ASP A 57 -21.65 -4.83 -11.91
N TYR A 58 -20.87 -3.81 -11.57
CA TYR A 58 -21.06 -2.45 -12.06
C TYR A 58 -19.90 -2.04 -12.97
N SER A 59 -20.18 -1.72 -14.23
CA SER A 59 -19.18 -1.10 -15.10
C SER A 59 -18.99 0.37 -14.70
N LEU A 60 -17.75 0.81 -14.54
CA LEU A 60 -17.40 2.22 -14.37
C LEU A 60 -16.67 2.69 -15.63
N LYS A 61 -17.38 3.50 -16.41
CA LYS A 61 -16.88 4.07 -17.68
C LYS A 61 -16.47 5.52 -17.51
N THR A 62 -17.20 6.23 -16.68
CA THR A 62 -16.93 7.61 -16.29
C THR A 62 -16.26 7.64 -14.91
N ARG A 63 -15.17 8.39 -14.74
CA ARG A 63 -14.55 8.58 -13.43
C ARG A 63 -15.52 9.23 -12.43
N ILE A 64 -15.54 8.74 -11.19
CA ILE A 64 -16.24 9.39 -10.07
C ILE A 64 -15.40 10.56 -9.55
N VAL A 65 -16.00 11.75 -9.41
CA VAL A 65 -15.34 12.92 -8.83
C VAL A 65 -16.03 13.30 -7.52
N ILE A 66 -15.32 13.15 -6.41
CA ILE A 66 -15.76 13.55 -5.07
C ILE A 66 -15.15 14.92 -4.75
N ASP A 67 -16.01 15.95 -4.76
CA ASP A 67 -15.65 17.34 -4.44
C ASP A 67 -16.46 17.90 -3.25
N ILE A 68 -17.05 17.02 -2.44
CA ILE A 68 -17.81 17.36 -1.23
C ILE A 68 -17.26 16.60 -0.01
N SER A 69 -17.28 17.25 1.14
CA SER A 69 -16.90 16.66 2.43
C SER A 69 -18.02 15.78 2.97
N TYR A 70 -17.69 14.90 3.93
CA TYR A 70 -18.68 14.06 4.64
C TYR A 70 -19.46 13.11 3.73
N LEU A 71 -18.95 12.81 2.53
CA LEU A 71 -19.53 11.81 1.64
C LEU A 71 -19.07 10.42 2.07
N GLN A 72 -20.02 9.53 2.31
CA GLN A 72 -19.77 8.12 2.49
C GLN A 72 -20.20 7.36 1.22
N LEU A 73 -19.27 6.70 0.54
CA LEU A 73 -19.56 5.73 -0.50
C LEU A 73 -19.34 4.33 0.09
N LYS A 74 -20.41 3.53 0.20
CA LYS A 74 -20.34 2.25 0.90
C LYS A 74 -20.94 1.10 0.12
N GLY A 75 -20.34 -0.08 0.24
CA GLY A 75 -20.85 -1.34 -0.28
C GLY A 75 -21.30 -2.30 0.82
N SER A 76 -21.32 -3.59 0.45
CA SER A 76 -21.67 -4.73 1.30
C SER A 76 -20.72 -5.93 1.10
N GLY A 77 -19.50 -5.70 0.61
CA GLY A 77 -18.47 -6.73 0.53
C GLY A 77 -17.27 -6.34 -0.33
N HIS A 78 -16.08 -6.63 0.19
CA HIS A 78 -14.79 -6.42 -0.47
C HIS A 78 -14.57 -7.35 -1.68
N GLY A 79 -15.22 -8.51 -1.73
CA GLY A 79 -15.39 -9.28 -2.97
C GLY A 79 -14.13 -9.85 -3.64
N PHE A 80 -13.01 -9.95 -2.91
CA PHE A 80 -11.74 -10.40 -3.50
C PHE A 80 -11.80 -11.88 -3.91
N THR A 81 -11.30 -12.17 -5.12
CA THR A 81 -10.84 -13.50 -5.53
C THR A 81 -9.56 -13.32 -6.35
N SER A 82 -8.71 -14.34 -6.41
CA SER A 82 -7.42 -14.23 -7.12
C SER A 82 -7.59 -14.27 -8.64
N THR A 83 -7.56 -13.10 -9.24
CA THR A 83 -7.59 -12.93 -10.69
C THR A 83 -6.26 -13.39 -11.32
N SER A 84 -5.14 -13.28 -10.59
CA SER A 84 -3.82 -13.77 -11.00
C SER A 84 -3.78 -15.28 -11.14
N ILE A 85 -4.28 -16.04 -10.15
CA ILE A 85 -4.37 -17.50 -10.25
C ILE A 85 -5.22 -17.89 -11.46
N ARG A 86 -6.39 -17.26 -11.62
CA ARG A 86 -7.27 -17.54 -12.75
C ARG A 86 -6.59 -17.31 -14.10
N TYR A 87 -5.92 -16.17 -14.29
CA TYR A 87 -5.24 -15.88 -15.56
C TYR A 87 -4.08 -16.82 -15.87
N ASN A 88 -3.53 -17.51 -14.87
CA ASN A 88 -2.44 -18.48 -15.03
C ASN A 88 -2.91 -19.95 -14.92
N ALA A 89 -4.21 -20.22 -14.79
CA ALA A 89 -4.74 -21.58 -14.58
C ALA A 89 -4.95 -22.40 -15.87
N GLY A 90 -4.88 -21.78 -17.04
CA GLY A 90 -5.21 -22.42 -18.32
C GLY A 90 -6.73 -22.51 -18.53
N ASN A 91 -7.32 -23.70 -18.36
CA ASN A 91 -8.76 -23.93 -18.59
C ASN A 91 -9.58 -23.75 -17.31
N THR A 92 -10.46 -22.76 -17.30
CA THR A 92 -11.36 -22.42 -16.18
C THR A 92 -12.83 -22.77 -16.42
N SER A 93 -13.15 -23.51 -17.49
CA SER A 93 -14.55 -23.82 -17.88
C SER A 93 -15.36 -24.61 -16.84
N ALA A 94 -14.70 -25.35 -15.95
CA ALA A 94 -15.34 -26.11 -14.87
C ALA A 94 -15.34 -25.37 -13.53
N TRP A 95 -14.84 -24.14 -13.45
CA TRP A 95 -14.79 -23.37 -12.21
C TRP A 95 -16.18 -22.84 -11.85
N HIS A 96 -16.46 -22.71 -10.55
CA HIS A 96 -17.72 -22.17 -10.04
C HIS A 96 -17.85 -20.67 -10.34
N GLU A 97 -16.76 -19.92 -10.14
CA GLU A 97 -16.67 -18.49 -10.41
C GLU A 97 -15.28 -18.10 -10.92
N ILE A 98 -15.21 -17.00 -11.65
CA ILE A 98 -14.00 -16.57 -12.37
C ILE A 98 -13.74 -15.06 -12.25
N TRP A 99 -14.48 -14.35 -11.40
CA TRP A 99 -14.34 -12.91 -11.24
C TRP A 99 -14.52 -12.51 -9.78
N PRO A 100 -13.94 -11.37 -9.36
CA PRO A 100 -14.28 -10.75 -8.10
C PRO A 100 -15.80 -10.51 -7.97
N GLY A 101 -16.28 -10.32 -6.75
CA GLY A 101 -17.70 -10.15 -6.43
C GLY A 101 -17.94 -9.05 -5.39
N GLY A 102 -18.91 -9.28 -4.50
CA GLY A 102 -19.34 -8.25 -3.54
C GLY A 102 -19.98 -7.05 -4.24
N SER A 103 -19.72 -5.85 -3.74
CA SER A 103 -20.12 -4.61 -4.42
C SER A 103 -19.05 -4.23 -5.45
N ARG A 104 -19.03 -4.94 -6.59
CA ARG A 104 -17.93 -4.89 -7.58
C ARG A 104 -18.10 -3.77 -8.58
N ILE A 105 -17.12 -2.87 -8.58
CA ILE A 105 -16.93 -1.85 -9.60
C ILE A 105 -15.80 -2.29 -10.53
N ARG A 106 -16.13 -2.59 -11.79
CA ARG A 106 -15.16 -2.84 -12.86
C ARG A 106 -14.67 -1.52 -13.41
N VAL A 107 -13.40 -1.21 -13.19
CA VAL A 107 -12.76 0.02 -13.64
C VAL A 107 -12.43 -0.13 -15.13
N GLU A 108 -13.34 0.33 -15.99
CA GLU A 108 -13.18 0.30 -17.45
C GLU A 108 -12.61 1.63 -17.98
N ASN A 109 -12.98 2.76 -17.36
CA ASN A 109 -12.43 4.10 -17.62
C ASN A 109 -12.32 4.45 -19.11
N THR A 110 -13.44 4.39 -19.80
CA THR A 110 -13.53 4.72 -21.23
C THR A 110 -13.66 6.22 -21.49
N ASP A 111 -13.69 7.06 -20.45
CA ASP A 111 -13.81 8.52 -20.51
C ASP A 111 -12.47 9.24 -20.71
N GLY A 112 -11.36 8.50 -20.83
CA GLY A 112 -10.02 9.04 -21.00
C GLY A 112 -9.31 9.43 -19.70
N ASN A 113 -9.93 9.20 -18.54
CA ASN A 113 -9.30 9.37 -17.24
C ASN A 113 -8.74 8.05 -16.71
N ALA A 114 -7.84 8.12 -15.73
CA ALA A 114 -7.14 6.94 -15.20
C ALA A 114 -7.77 6.41 -13.90
N GLU A 115 -8.44 7.27 -13.14
CA GLU A 115 -8.96 6.97 -11.81
C GLU A 115 -10.40 6.47 -11.84
N ALA A 116 -10.73 5.47 -11.02
CA ALA A 116 -12.12 5.12 -10.74
C ALA A 116 -12.75 6.20 -9.85
N ILE A 117 -12.05 6.60 -8.78
CA ILE A 117 -12.47 7.65 -7.84
C ILE A 117 -11.37 8.70 -7.73
N LEU A 118 -11.70 9.94 -8.10
CA LEU A 118 -10.90 11.14 -7.83
C LEU A 118 -11.50 11.94 -6.68
N ILE A 119 -10.70 12.21 -5.65
CA ILE A 119 -11.01 13.13 -4.57
C ILE A 119 -10.25 14.43 -4.83
N SER A 120 -10.98 15.50 -5.12
CA SER A 120 -10.36 16.77 -5.50
C SER A 120 -11.29 17.96 -5.31
N ARG A 121 -10.82 18.98 -4.59
CA ARG A 121 -11.49 20.29 -4.51
C ARG A 121 -10.47 21.39 -4.28
N SER A 122 -10.58 22.48 -5.04
CA SER A 122 -9.79 23.69 -4.80
C SER A 122 -10.41 24.60 -3.72
N GLY A 123 -9.58 25.45 -3.13
CA GLY A 123 -10.01 26.42 -2.11
C GLY A 123 -10.21 25.80 -0.72
N ASP A 124 -10.74 26.62 0.19
CA ASP A 124 -10.88 26.28 1.60
C ASP A 124 -12.31 25.84 1.98
N PRO A 125 -12.46 24.98 3.02
CA PRO A 125 -11.39 24.23 3.70
C PRO A 125 -10.91 23.04 2.88
N ARG A 126 -9.92 22.29 3.38
CA ARG A 126 -9.56 20.95 2.86
C ARG A 126 -10.78 20.03 2.79
N LEU A 127 -10.78 19.04 1.91
CA LEU A 127 -11.83 18.02 1.91
C LEU A 127 -11.69 17.14 3.15
N SER A 128 -12.75 17.08 3.96
CA SER A 128 -12.70 16.37 5.24
C SER A 128 -13.69 15.19 5.31
N SER A 129 -13.28 14.15 6.05
CA SER A 129 -14.16 13.07 6.53
C SER A 129 -14.98 12.39 5.43
N ILE A 130 -14.38 12.21 4.25
CA ILE A 130 -14.91 11.30 3.24
C ILE A 130 -14.68 9.87 3.73
N GLU A 131 -15.61 8.97 3.45
CA GLU A 131 -15.51 7.57 3.84
C GLU A 131 -15.78 6.65 2.64
N LEU A 132 -14.85 5.73 2.38
CA LEU A 132 -14.96 4.73 1.32
C LEU A 132 -14.93 3.34 1.98
N LEU A 133 -16.07 2.64 1.96
CA LEU A 133 -16.33 1.50 2.85
C LEU A 133 -16.84 0.25 2.11
N ASP A 134 -16.26 -0.92 2.37
CA ASP A 134 -16.87 -2.22 2.11
C ASP A 134 -17.30 -2.50 0.65
N PHE A 135 -16.58 -2.02 -0.36
CA PHE A 135 -16.82 -2.34 -1.78
C PHE A 135 -15.55 -2.83 -2.50
N CYS A 136 -15.71 -3.31 -3.73
CA CYS A 136 -14.64 -3.85 -4.55
C CYS A 136 -14.31 -2.93 -5.74
N LEU A 137 -13.03 -2.60 -5.94
CA LEU A 137 -12.51 -2.01 -7.16
C LEU A 137 -11.66 -3.03 -7.92
N ASP A 138 -12.09 -3.36 -9.13
CA ASP A 138 -11.47 -4.36 -9.99
C ASP A 138 -10.96 -3.71 -11.28
N GLY A 139 -9.65 -3.72 -11.48
CA GLY A 139 -9.01 -3.21 -12.70
C GLY A 139 -9.14 -4.13 -13.93
N VAL A 140 -9.81 -5.28 -13.78
CA VAL A 140 -10.20 -6.26 -14.80
C VAL A 140 -9.05 -7.04 -15.40
N SER A 141 -8.05 -6.37 -15.98
CA SER A 141 -6.93 -7.00 -16.68
C SER A 141 -5.68 -6.11 -16.66
N PHE A 142 -4.51 -6.75 -16.76
CA PHE A 142 -3.24 -6.09 -17.00
C PHE A 142 -2.81 -6.18 -18.48
N THR A 143 -1.91 -5.29 -18.88
CA THR A 143 -1.34 -5.14 -20.23
C THR A 143 0.17 -4.80 -20.14
N PRO A 144 1.04 -5.31 -21.03
CA PRO A 144 0.72 -6.10 -22.21
C PRO A 144 0.38 -7.57 -21.90
N ASN A 145 0.56 -8.02 -20.65
CA ASN A 145 0.19 -9.36 -20.21
C ASN A 145 -0.35 -9.36 -18.77
N GLN A 146 -0.98 -10.46 -18.36
CA GLN A 146 -1.71 -10.55 -17.09
C GLN A 146 -0.82 -10.60 -15.84
N ASN A 147 0.50 -10.71 -16.02
CA ASN A 147 1.49 -10.72 -14.94
C ASN A 147 2.33 -9.42 -14.92
N SER A 148 2.02 -8.45 -15.80
CA SER A 148 2.79 -7.21 -15.94
C SER A 148 2.57 -6.22 -14.80
N TYR A 149 1.43 -6.29 -14.12
CA TYR A 149 0.98 -5.29 -13.12
C TYR A 149 0.72 -3.88 -13.66
N LEU A 150 0.63 -3.72 -14.98
CA LEU A 150 0.42 -2.44 -15.64
C LEU A 150 -0.93 -2.40 -16.35
N ASN A 151 -1.69 -1.33 -16.19
CA ASN A 151 -2.90 -1.02 -16.97
C ASN A 151 -3.29 0.46 -16.93
N GLY A 152 -2.49 1.33 -16.30
CA GLY A 152 -2.71 2.75 -16.12
C GLY A 152 -3.87 3.11 -15.19
N LYS A 153 -4.52 2.14 -14.53
CA LYS A 153 -5.73 2.39 -13.73
C LYS A 153 -5.41 2.69 -12.28
N TYR A 154 -6.14 3.64 -11.73
CA TYR A 154 -6.12 3.99 -10.32
C TYR A 154 -7.45 3.61 -9.67
N GLY A 155 -7.42 2.99 -8.49
CA GLY A 155 -8.62 2.78 -7.69
C GLY A 155 -9.11 4.09 -7.09
N ILE A 156 -8.36 4.61 -6.13
CA ILE A 156 -8.63 5.88 -5.45
C ILE A 156 -7.43 6.80 -5.62
N ARG A 157 -7.69 8.05 -6.04
CA ARG A 157 -6.69 9.10 -6.07
C ARG A 157 -7.21 10.36 -5.40
N SER A 158 -6.46 10.92 -4.45
CA SER A 158 -6.62 12.32 -4.05
C SER A 158 -5.56 13.17 -4.73
N THR A 159 -5.95 14.32 -5.29
CA THR A 159 -5.01 15.29 -5.90
C THR A 159 -4.90 16.60 -5.10
N THR A 160 -5.67 16.72 -4.01
CA THR A 160 -5.66 17.90 -3.13
C THR A 160 -5.57 17.45 -1.68
N ALA A 161 -5.12 18.34 -0.80
CA ALA A 161 -5.02 18.04 0.63
C ALA A 161 -6.35 17.58 1.24
N THR A 162 -6.28 16.56 2.08
CA THR A 162 -7.44 15.95 2.76
C THR A 162 -7.23 15.89 4.26
N ASP A 163 -8.34 15.79 5.00
CA ASP A 163 -8.33 15.70 6.46
C ASP A 163 -9.30 14.61 6.95
N SER A 164 -8.84 13.70 7.80
CA SER A 164 -9.66 12.63 8.39
C SER A 164 -10.38 11.73 7.37
N LEU A 165 -9.78 11.51 6.19
CA LEU A 165 -10.27 10.53 5.21
C LEU A 165 -10.23 9.12 5.80
N ARG A 166 -11.29 8.31 5.56
CA ARG A 166 -11.37 6.91 5.99
C ARG A 166 -11.53 5.99 4.78
N ILE A 167 -10.65 5.02 4.65
CA ILE A 167 -10.72 3.98 3.61
C ILE A 167 -10.70 2.63 4.32
N ARG A 168 -11.83 1.92 4.32
CA ARG A 168 -11.99 0.70 5.14
C ARG A 168 -12.73 -0.42 4.44
N GLY A 169 -12.35 -1.66 4.75
CA GLY A 169 -13.05 -2.85 4.27
C GLY A 169 -13.08 -2.99 2.74
N LEU A 170 -12.26 -2.25 2.01
CA LEU A 170 -12.25 -2.32 0.55
C LEU A 170 -11.52 -3.57 0.06
N GLY A 171 -11.98 -4.09 -1.07
CA GLY A 171 -11.21 -5.03 -1.88
C GLY A 171 -10.69 -4.32 -3.11
N MET A 172 -9.38 -4.39 -3.36
CA MET A 172 -8.79 -3.83 -4.57
C MET A 172 -7.94 -4.86 -5.27
N VAL A 173 -8.22 -5.08 -6.54
CA VAL A 173 -7.61 -6.14 -7.35
C VAL A 173 -7.34 -5.69 -8.77
N TYR A 174 -6.19 -6.08 -9.32
CA TYR A 174 -5.83 -5.86 -10.71
C TYR A 174 -5.74 -4.39 -11.15
N LEU A 175 -5.47 -3.46 -10.23
CA LEU A 175 -5.21 -2.05 -10.53
C LEU A 175 -3.70 -1.79 -10.60
N GLU A 176 -3.23 -0.91 -11.49
CA GLU A 176 -1.82 -0.47 -11.45
C GLU A 176 -1.53 0.33 -10.18
N HIS A 177 -2.48 1.14 -9.74
CA HIS A 177 -2.43 1.90 -8.49
C HIS A 177 -3.70 1.67 -7.68
N GLY A 178 -3.58 1.15 -6.46
CA GLY A 178 -4.71 0.95 -5.55
C GLY A 178 -5.21 2.27 -4.95
N ILE A 179 -4.47 2.79 -3.98
CA ILE A 179 -4.78 4.01 -3.23
C ILE A 179 -3.60 4.99 -3.35
N VAL A 180 -3.85 6.19 -3.87
CA VAL A 180 -2.88 7.28 -3.96
C VAL A 180 -3.44 8.52 -3.30
N ILE A 181 -2.89 8.96 -2.17
CA ILE A 181 -3.39 10.14 -1.44
C ILE A 181 -2.31 11.21 -1.37
N THR A 182 -2.59 12.38 -1.95
CA THR A 182 -1.76 13.58 -1.83
C THR A 182 -2.09 14.37 -0.55
N ASP A 183 -1.05 14.83 0.15
CA ASP A 183 -1.13 15.79 1.27
C ASP A 183 -2.15 15.38 2.36
N ALA A 184 -1.93 14.20 2.93
CA ALA A 184 -2.85 13.55 3.86
C ALA A 184 -2.68 14.03 5.31
N ASP A 185 -3.77 14.46 5.94
CA ASP A 185 -3.83 14.77 7.37
C ASP A 185 -4.82 13.84 8.08
N ALA A 186 -4.41 13.23 9.19
CA ALA A 186 -5.25 12.35 10.01
C ALA A 186 -5.96 11.21 9.22
N LEU A 187 -5.38 10.77 8.10
CA LEU A 187 -5.91 9.71 7.24
C LEU A 187 -5.91 8.37 7.97
N HIS A 188 -6.88 7.51 7.66
CA HIS A 188 -6.90 6.13 8.14
C HIS A 188 -7.29 5.14 7.05
N ILE A 189 -6.33 4.30 6.67
CA ILE A 189 -6.49 3.17 5.78
C ILE A 189 -6.50 1.90 6.64
N GLN A 190 -7.69 1.32 6.86
CA GLN A 190 -7.88 0.24 7.84
C GLN A 190 -8.65 -0.97 7.34
N GLY A 191 -8.16 -2.18 7.62
CA GLY A 191 -8.97 -3.39 7.42
C GLY A 191 -9.30 -3.69 5.96
N ASN A 192 -8.45 -3.24 5.02
CA ASN A 192 -8.65 -3.46 3.59
C ASN A 192 -7.94 -4.73 3.11
N PHE A 193 -8.39 -5.26 1.97
CA PHE A 193 -7.73 -6.33 1.22
C PHE A 193 -7.25 -5.77 -0.13
N LEU A 194 -5.97 -5.39 -0.19
CA LEU A 194 -5.34 -4.72 -1.34
C LEU A 194 -4.33 -5.68 -1.98
N CYS A 195 -4.75 -6.45 -2.98
CA CYS A 195 -3.94 -7.57 -3.47
C CYS A 195 -3.99 -7.67 -5.00
N GLU A 196 -2.88 -8.09 -5.60
CA GLU A 196 -2.71 -8.17 -7.06
C GLU A 196 -2.85 -6.80 -7.72
N ASN A 197 -2.46 -5.74 -7.02
CA ASN A 197 -2.30 -4.40 -7.59
C ASN A 197 -0.82 -4.17 -7.91
N GLY A 198 -0.50 -3.30 -8.87
CA GLY A 198 0.88 -2.91 -9.13
C GLY A 198 1.48 -2.24 -7.90
N ASN A 199 0.81 -1.17 -7.46
CA ASN A 199 1.05 -0.47 -6.21
C ASN A 199 -0.22 -0.54 -5.35
N CYS A 200 -0.10 -0.76 -4.04
CA CYS A 200 -1.27 -0.85 -3.16
C CYS A 200 -1.58 0.49 -2.49
N ILE A 201 -0.65 1.05 -1.70
CA ILE A 201 -0.84 2.32 -0.99
C ILE A 201 0.34 3.26 -1.28
N GLU A 202 0.04 4.48 -1.71
CA GLU A 202 1.01 5.54 -1.97
C GLU A 202 0.53 6.85 -1.32
N LEU A 203 1.28 7.32 -0.32
CA LEU A 203 1.04 8.59 0.36
C LEU A 203 2.07 9.61 -0.15
N ILE A 204 1.64 10.59 -0.94
CA ILE A 204 2.51 11.43 -1.75
C ILE A 204 2.38 12.92 -1.44
N GLY A 205 3.37 13.73 -1.84
CA GLY A 205 3.45 15.15 -1.51
C GLY A 205 3.97 15.37 -0.09
N SER A 206 3.09 15.21 0.89
CA SER A 206 3.39 15.29 2.32
C SER A 206 2.29 14.63 3.15
N GLY A 207 2.46 14.56 4.47
CA GLY A 207 1.34 14.28 5.35
C GLY A 207 1.69 14.13 6.81
N GLN A 208 0.66 14.07 7.65
CA GLN A 208 0.82 14.01 9.10
C GLN A 208 -0.27 13.20 9.82
N ALA A 209 0.12 12.58 10.94
CA ALA A 209 -0.80 11.90 11.87
C ALA A 209 -1.71 10.82 11.23
N SER A 210 -1.24 10.22 10.14
CA SER A 210 -1.97 9.20 9.39
C SER A 210 -1.71 7.79 9.93
N MET A 211 -2.62 6.87 9.60
CA MET A 211 -2.60 5.48 10.04
C MET A 211 -2.86 4.52 8.87
N VAL A 212 -2.02 3.50 8.73
CA VAL A 212 -2.19 2.36 7.82
C VAL A 212 -2.16 1.09 8.65
N ASN A 213 -3.35 0.55 8.95
CA ASN A 213 -3.52 -0.47 9.99
C ASN A 213 -4.36 -1.66 9.55
N ASP A 214 -4.03 -2.84 10.05
CA ASP A 214 -4.88 -4.05 9.93
C ASP A 214 -5.21 -4.45 8.47
N ASN A 215 -4.36 -4.10 7.51
CA ASN A 215 -4.59 -4.40 6.09
C ASN A 215 -3.93 -5.73 5.66
N MET A 216 -4.53 -6.38 4.68
CA MET A 216 -3.96 -7.48 3.90
C MET A 216 -3.44 -6.92 2.59
N ILE A 217 -2.12 -6.95 2.35
CA ILE A 217 -1.49 -6.23 1.24
C ILE A 217 -0.56 -7.13 0.41
N GLY A 218 -0.75 -7.16 -0.91
CA GLY A 218 0.11 -7.86 -1.86
C GLY A 218 0.26 -7.12 -3.18
N ALA A 219 1.35 -6.38 -3.35
CA ALA A 219 1.63 -5.58 -4.54
C ALA A 219 2.38 -6.36 -5.65
N GLY A 220 2.71 -5.69 -6.75
CA GLY A 220 3.49 -6.21 -7.87
C GLY A 220 5.00 -5.97 -7.74
N TYR A 221 5.81 -6.75 -8.48
CA TYR A 221 7.28 -6.71 -8.39
C TYR A 221 7.91 -5.37 -8.83
N VAL A 222 7.16 -4.53 -9.54
CA VAL A 222 7.57 -3.16 -9.95
C VAL A 222 7.04 -2.05 -9.03
N GLY A 223 6.14 -2.37 -8.11
CA GLY A 223 5.41 -1.38 -7.32
C GLY A 223 5.49 -1.59 -5.82
N PHE A 224 4.91 -0.66 -5.08
CA PHE A 224 5.00 -0.59 -3.61
C PHE A 224 3.81 -1.26 -2.94
N SER A 225 4.05 -2.03 -1.87
CA SER A 225 2.97 -2.42 -0.96
C SER A 225 2.49 -1.19 -0.17
N ILE A 226 3.41 -0.50 0.51
CA ILE A 226 3.16 0.80 1.15
C ILE A 226 4.30 1.74 0.79
N PHE A 227 3.98 2.90 0.23
CA PHE A 227 4.90 4.00 0.00
C PHE A 227 4.41 5.24 0.74
N ALA A 228 5.33 5.98 1.35
CA ALA A 228 5.07 7.31 1.90
C ALA A 228 6.26 8.24 1.67
N GLU A 229 6.02 9.49 1.30
CA GLU A 229 7.03 10.53 1.23
C GLU A 229 6.69 11.76 2.07
N ASN A 230 7.73 12.40 2.61
CA ASN A 230 7.64 13.62 3.42
C ASN A 230 6.61 13.53 4.56
N HIS A 231 6.42 12.32 5.10
CA HIS A 231 5.40 12.04 6.11
C HIS A 231 5.97 12.17 7.53
N PHE A 232 5.15 12.74 8.42
CA PHE A 232 5.46 12.90 9.84
C PHE A 232 4.42 12.22 10.73
N GLY A 233 4.84 11.43 11.72
CA GLY A 233 3.91 10.79 12.66
C GLY A 233 2.98 9.75 12.01
N LEU A 234 3.38 9.15 10.89
CA LEU A 234 2.68 8.02 10.28
C LEU A 234 2.82 6.78 11.17
N ILE A 235 1.72 6.05 11.35
CA ILE A 235 1.71 4.73 11.98
C ILE A 235 1.39 3.68 10.92
N VAL A 236 2.26 2.69 10.78
CA VAL A 236 2.08 1.49 9.95
C VAL A 236 2.15 0.27 10.87
N SER A 237 1.01 -0.30 11.22
CA SER A 237 0.97 -1.40 12.20
C SER A 237 -0.15 -2.40 12.01
N GLY A 238 0.05 -3.64 12.47
CA GLY A 238 -0.97 -4.69 12.38
C GLY A 238 -1.22 -5.21 10.95
N ASN A 239 -0.43 -4.80 9.97
CA ASN A 239 -0.62 -5.23 8.58
C ASN A 239 0.00 -6.62 8.35
N ASN A 240 -0.65 -7.43 7.51
CA ASN A 240 -0.07 -8.61 6.90
C ASN A 240 0.27 -8.29 5.45
N ILE A 241 1.54 -7.99 5.20
CA ILE A 241 2.07 -7.66 3.89
C ILE A 241 2.74 -8.90 3.34
N PHE A 242 2.21 -9.41 2.24
CA PHE A 242 2.71 -10.58 1.55
C PHE A 242 3.21 -10.20 0.14
N PRO A 243 3.87 -11.13 -0.57
CA PRO A 243 4.49 -10.82 -1.85
C PRO A 243 3.46 -10.32 -2.89
N ARG A 244 3.92 -9.63 -3.93
CA ARG A 244 5.31 -9.53 -4.40
C ARG A 244 5.74 -8.09 -4.64
N GLY A 245 5.32 -7.16 -3.78
CA GLY A 245 5.77 -5.77 -3.83
C GLY A 245 7.29 -5.67 -3.91
N LYS A 246 7.80 -4.68 -4.65
CA LYS A 246 9.25 -4.40 -4.69
C LYS A 246 9.83 -4.02 -3.32
N SER A 247 8.95 -3.60 -2.42
CA SER A 247 9.19 -3.38 -0.99
C SER A 247 7.86 -3.56 -0.24
N SER A 248 7.94 -3.91 1.04
CA SER A 248 6.77 -3.97 1.93
C SER A 248 6.40 -2.58 2.44
N VAL A 249 7.38 -1.79 2.91
CA VAL A 249 7.21 -0.40 3.32
C VAL A 249 8.38 0.42 2.79
N HIS A 250 8.09 1.47 2.03
CA HIS A 250 9.08 2.40 1.52
C HIS A 250 8.78 3.81 2.03
N LEU A 251 9.74 4.40 2.74
CA LEU A 251 9.69 5.75 3.25
C LEU A 251 10.69 6.61 2.51
N LYS A 252 10.27 7.79 2.05
CA LYS A 252 11.14 8.75 1.40
C LYS A 252 11.09 10.09 2.12
N ASN A 253 12.20 10.52 2.71
CA ASN A 253 12.29 11.76 3.49
C ASN A 253 11.26 11.85 4.64
N CYS A 254 10.94 10.73 5.28
CA CYS A 254 9.93 10.66 6.34
C CYS A 254 10.57 10.76 7.73
N THR A 255 9.91 11.44 8.68
CA THR A 255 10.46 11.65 10.03
C THR A 255 9.47 11.34 11.16
N ASN A 256 9.96 10.79 12.27
CA ASN A 256 9.17 10.47 13.47
C ASN A 256 7.97 9.55 13.20
N ASN A 257 8.14 8.53 12.36
CA ASN A 257 7.11 7.55 12.04
C ASN A 257 7.30 6.25 12.82
N ASN A 258 6.24 5.43 12.89
CA ASN A 258 6.24 4.14 13.54
C ASN A 258 5.83 3.03 12.55
N ILE A 259 6.69 2.04 12.36
CA ILE A 259 6.49 0.85 11.54
C ILE A 259 6.66 -0.35 12.46
N SER A 260 5.56 -0.81 13.05
CA SER A 260 5.64 -1.85 14.08
C SER A 260 4.54 -2.88 14.03
N THR A 261 4.78 -4.07 14.57
CA THR A 261 3.79 -5.15 14.70
C THR A 261 3.18 -5.59 13.36
N ASN A 262 3.96 -5.54 12.28
CA ASN A 262 3.56 -6.04 10.98
C ASN A 262 4.15 -7.44 10.72
N ARG A 263 3.40 -8.27 9.98
CA ARG A 263 3.94 -9.49 9.36
C ARG A 263 4.31 -9.15 7.92
N LEU A 264 5.59 -9.27 7.60
CA LEU A 264 6.17 -8.91 6.31
C LEU A 264 6.74 -10.16 5.65
N HIS A 265 6.18 -10.57 4.52
CA HIS A 265 6.67 -11.68 3.69
C HIS A 265 7.00 -11.14 2.31
N ALA A 266 8.24 -11.36 1.86
CA ALA A 266 8.71 -10.90 0.56
C ALA A 266 9.55 -11.95 -0.16
N PHE A 267 9.51 -11.89 -1.50
CA PHE A 267 10.38 -12.69 -2.36
C PHE A 267 11.69 -12.00 -2.73
N TYR A 268 11.89 -10.76 -2.29
CA TYR A 268 12.99 -9.91 -2.72
C TYR A 268 13.61 -9.13 -1.54
N PRO A 269 14.89 -8.70 -1.65
CA PRO A 269 15.52 -7.79 -0.69
C PRO A 269 14.82 -6.43 -0.63
N GLY A 270 15.14 -5.60 0.37
CA GLY A 270 14.62 -4.25 0.52
C GLY A 270 13.15 -4.21 0.96
N MET A 271 12.78 -5.01 1.96
CA MET A 271 11.42 -5.08 2.50
C MET A 271 11.00 -3.77 3.17
N ILE A 272 11.88 -3.18 4.01
CA ILE A 272 11.73 -1.82 4.50
C ILE A 272 12.85 -0.96 3.95
N GLN A 273 12.49 0.13 3.27
CA GLN A 273 13.45 1.05 2.68
C GLN A 273 13.22 2.45 3.22
N CYS A 274 14.28 3.06 3.75
CA CYS A 274 14.32 4.47 4.08
C CYS A 274 15.17 5.17 3.01
N GLU A 275 14.53 5.78 2.01
CA GLU A 275 15.14 6.59 0.96
C GLU A 275 15.29 8.06 1.42
N GLY A 276 16.42 8.68 1.07
CA GLY A 276 16.66 10.08 1.40
C GLY A 276 16.82 10.33 2.91
N ALA A 277 16.34 11.48 3.37
CA ALA A 277 16.53 11.96 4.74
C ALA A 277 15.46 11.41 5.70
N CYS A 278 15.53 10.12 6.03
CA CYS A 278 14.59 9.49 6.96
C CYS A 278 15.13 9.51 8.40
N HIS A 279 14.42 10.20 9.30
CA HIS A 279 14.92 10.48 10.65
C HIS A 279 13.98 10.00 11.76
N ASN A 280 14.55 9.56 12.88
CA ASN A 280 13.82 9.26 14.12
C ASN A 280 12.63 8.30 13.94
N ASN A 281 12.68 7.42 12.94
CA ASN A 281 11.62 6.44 12.72
C ASN A 281 11.84 5.23 13.63
N LEU A 282 10.75 4.68 14.17
CA LEU A 282 10.73 3.42 14.89
C LEU A 282 10.35 2.29 13.93
N ILE A 283 11.20 1.28 13.81
CA ILE A 283 10.94 0.03 13.10
C ILE A 283 11.04 -1.10 14.12
N GLY A 284 9.91 -1.49 14.70
CA GLY A 284 9.89 -2.32 15.91
C GLY A 284 8.92 -3.50 15.90
N SER A 285 9.32 -4.64 16.48
CA SER A 285 8.39 -5.78 16.68
C SER A 285 7.71 -6.29 15.41
N ASN A 286 8.39 -6.24 14.25
CA ASN A 286 7.89 -6.82 13.01
C ASN A 286 8.45 -8.23 12.78
N HIS A 287 7.71 -9.05 12.05
CA HIS A 287 8.16 -10.37 11.60
C HIS A 287 8.47 -10.34 10.10
N PHE A 288 9.73 -10.53 9.73
CA PHE A 288 10.20 -10.60 8.35
C PHE A 288 10.37 -12.04 7.92
N LEU A 289 9.84 -12.38 6.76
CA LEU A 289 10.07 -13.65 6.07
C LEU A 289 10.56 -13.35 4.66
N ARG A 290 11.79 -13.79 4.37
CA ARG A 290 12.38 -13.77 3.03
C ARG A 290 12.53 -15.21 2.56
N VAL A 291 11.82 -15.57 1.48
CA VAL A 291 11.95 -16.85 0.75
C VAL A 291 11.93 -16.63 -0.76
N PRO A 292 12.37 -17.57 -1.62
CA PRO A 292 12.19 -17.46 -3.07
C PRO A 292 10.72 -17.45 -3.50
N GLU A 293 10.43 -16.81 -4.64
CA GLU A 293 9.13 -16.95 -5.32
C GLU A 293 8.90 -18.42 -5.69
N SER A 294 7.71 -18.93 -5.39
CA SER A 294 7.34 -20.33 -5.59
C SER A 294 6.23 -20.51 -6.63
N PHE A 295 5.56 -19.43 -7.03
CA PHE A 295 4.55 -19.47 -8.07
C PHE A 295 5.20 -19.46 -9.46
N PRO A 296 5.11 -20.55 -10.25
CA PRO A 296 5.90 -20.72 -11.47
C PRO A 296 5.78 -19.60 -12.50
N ALA A 297 4.59 -18.99 -12.61
CA ALA A 297 4.35 -17.89 -13.55
C ALA A 297 5.15 -16.61 -13.21
N MET A 298 5.69 -16.53 -11.99
CA MET A 298 6.27 -15.32 -11.43
C MET A 298 7.74 -15.46 -11.01
N THR A 299 8.31 -16.66 -11.08
CA THR A 299 9.71 -16.94 -10.67
C THR A 299 10.75 -16.17 -11.48
N GLY A 300 10.41 -15.70 -12.68
CA GLY A 300 11.28 -14.89 -13.54
C GLY A 300 11.37 -13.40 -13.16
N PHE A 301 10.54 -12.92 -12.23
CA PHE A 301 10.49 -11.50 -11.87
C PHE A 301 11.20 -11.22 -10.54
N ASN A 302 11.86 -10.06 -10.46
CA ASN A 302 12.51 -9.56 -9.26
C ASN A 302 12.38 -8.03 -9.17
N ASN A 303 12.89 -7.44 -8.09
CA ASN A 303 12.91 -5.99 -7.88
C ASN A 303 14.25 -5.32 -8.23
N GLY A 304 15.20 -6.06 -8.83
CA GLY A 304 16.52 -5.55 -9.20
C GLY A 304 17.51 -5.36 -8.05
N LEU A 305 17.16 -5.73 -6.81
CA LEU A 305 18.04 -5.56 -5.65
C LEU A 305 18.81 -6.84 -5.33
N ALA A 306 20.08 -6.68 -4.94
CA ALA A 306 20.93 -7.72 -4.42
C ALA A 306 20.65 -7.99 -2.93
N ASP A 307 20.99 -9.17 -2.42
CA ASP A 307 20.84 -9.55 -1.01
C ASP A 307 21.78 -8.76 -0.07
N LEU A 308 22.73 -8.00 -0.62
CA LEU A 308 23.55 -7.01 0.11
C LEU A 308 22.78 -5.71 0.43
N PHE A 309 21.62 -5.48 -0.19
CA PHE A 309 20.84 -4.26 0.04
C PHE A 309 20.26 -4.20 1.47
N GLY A 310 20.08 -5.36 2.11
CA GLY A 310 19.36 -5.49 3.38
C GLY A 310 17.91 -5.91 3.18
N LEU A 311 17.32 -6.60 4.16
CA LEU A 311 15.86 -6.64 4.31
C LEU A 311 15.33 -5.28 4.81
N ILE A 312 16.12 -4.61 5.65
CA ILE A 312 15.94 -3.21 6.03
C ILE A 312 17.14 -2.41 5.54
N GLN A 313 16.91 -1.30 4.83
CA GLN A 313 17.93 -0.30 4.55
C GLN A 313 17.57 1.03 5.22
N LEU A 314 18.49 1.56 6.02
CA LEU A 314 18.37 2.86 6.66
C LEU A 314 19.25 3.90 5.95
N ASN A 315 18.64 5.01 5.53
CA ASN A 315 19.31 6.25 5.17
C ASN A 315 18.79 7.37 6.07
N GLY A 316 19.66 7.93 6.90
CA GLY A 316 19.33 9.01 7.83
C GLY A 316 19.65 8.68 9.28
N SER A 317 19.21 9.53 10.18
CA SER A 317 19.73 9.61 11.56
C SER A 317 18.68 9.38 12.62
N GLY A 318 19.10 8.83 13.77
CA GLY A 318 18.24 8.67 14.96
C GLY A 318 17.17 7.59 14.82
N ASN A 319 17.18 6.80 13.74
CA ASN A 319 16.20 5.73 13.57
C ASN A 319 16.46 4.59 14.58
N THR A 320 15.39 3.92 14.98
CA THR A 320 15.42 2.82 15.95
C THR A 320 14.90 1.54 15.28
N VAL A 321 15.71 0.49 15.22
CA VAL A 321 15.35 -0.84 14.72
C VAL A 321 15.42 -1.85 15.87
N VAL A 322 14.27 -2.26 16.42
CA VAL A 322 14.24 -2.98 17.70
C VAL A 322 13.24 -4.13 17.77
N GLY A 323 13.66 -5.27 18.33
CA GLY A 323 12.72 -6.36 18.64
C GLY A 323 12.11 -7.04 17.41
N ASN A 324 12.74 -6.95 16.25
CA ASN A 324 12.26 -7.59 15.03
C ASN A 324 12.74 -9.05 14.96
N HIS A 325 11.97 -9.89 14.26
CA HIS A 325 12.36 -11.25 13.90
C HIS A 325 12.61 -11.34 12.39
N PHE A 326 13.78 -11.85 11.99
CA PHE A 326 14.13 -12.12 10.60
C PHE A 326 14.19 -13.63 10.37
N SER A 327 13.32 -14.16 9.51
CA SER A 327 13.45 -15.49 8.92
C SER A 327 13.97 -15.34 7.48
N PHE A 328 15.19 -15.81 7.24
CA PHE A 328 15.82 -15.78 5.92
C PHE A 328 16.05 -17.20 5.42
N ASP A 329 15.24 -17.66 4.47
CA ASP A 329 15.35 -19.00 3.91
C ASP A 329 15.47 -18.89 2.39
N VAL A 330 16.70 -18.62 1.93
CA VAL A 330 17.05 -18.51 0.51
C VAL A 330 18.16 -19.52 0.23
N PRO A 331 18.00 -20.42 -0.76
CA PRO A 331 19.08 -21.33 -1.13
C PRO A 331 20.36 -20.56 -1.49
N SER A 332 21.52 -21.07 -1.09
CA SER A 332 22.81 -20.40 -1.34
C SER A 332 23.05 -20.06 -2.82
N ALA A 333 22.56 -20.91 -3.73
CA ALA A 333 22.63 -20.70 -5.18
C ALA A 333 21.77 -19.53 -5.69
N ASN A 334 20.80 -19.06 -4.90
CA ASN A 334 19.90 -17.97 -5.26
C ASN A 334 20.35 -16.63 -4.65
N ILE A 335 21.45 -16.61 -3.88
CA ILE A 335 22.00 -15.39 -3.31
C ILE A 335 22.64 -14.55 -4.41
N THR A 336 22.30 -13.26 -4.44
CA THR A 336 22.83 -12.29 -5.40
C THR A 336 23.57 -11.16 -4.67
N PRO A 337 24.84 -10.85 -5.03
CA PRO A 337 25.66 -11.56 -6.01
C PRO A 337 26.12 -12.94 -5.50
N SER A 338 26.47 -13.83 -6.42
CA SER A 338 26.91 -15.19 -6.08
C SER A 338 28.08 -15.18 -5.09
N GLY A 339 27.97 -15.97 -4.03
CA GLY A 339 28.97 -16.08 -2.97
C GLY A 339 28.96 -14.96 -1.93
N ALA A 340 28.05 -13.99 -2.05
CA ALA A 340 27.87 -12.97 -1.01
C ALA A 340 27.27 -13.55 0.27
N THR A 341 27.50 -12.86 1.37
CA THR A 341 26.80 -13.06 2.64
C THR A 341 25.63 -12.07 2.72
N PRO A 342 24.36 -12.54 2.71
CA PRO A 342 23.18 -11.66 2.75
C PRO A 342 23.15 -10.76 3.98
N THR A 343 22.55 -9.57 3.83
CA THR A 343 22.41 -8.59 4.90
C THR A 343 20.96 -8.52 5.38
N MET A 344 20.73 -8.53 6.70
CA MET A 344 19.37 -8.30 7.25
C MET A 344 19.10 -6.79 7.42
N VAL A 345 19.98 -6.08 8.12
CA VAL A 345 19.88 -4.62 8.32
C VAL A 345 21.13 -3.94 7.77
N LEU A 346 20.96 -3.11 6.75
CA LEU A 346 21.99 -2.20 6.26
C LEU A 346 21.73 -0.79 6.80
N VAL A 347 22.65 -0.28 7.62
CA VAL A 347 22.70 1.15 7.91
C VAL A 347 23.59 1.79 6.86
N LYS A 348 22.96 2.34 5.82
CA LYS A 348 23.66 2.86 4.64
C LYS A 348 24.35 4.19 4.90
N SER A 349 23.79 5.01 5.79
CA SER A 349 24.29 6.35 6.07
C SER A 349 23.60 6.92 7.31
N GLY A 350 24.11 8.07 7.76
CA GLY A 350 23.52 8.85 8.83
C GLY A 350 24.13 8.53 10.20
N SER A 351 23.55 9.12 11.23
CA SER A 351 24.15 9.18 12.56
C SER A 351 23.20 8.74 13.65
N ASN A 352 23.76 8.20 14.74
CA ASN A 352 23.02 7.90 15.96
C ASN A 352 21.83 6.95 15.75
N ASN A 353 21.90 6.06 14.75
CA ASN A 353 20.91 4.99 14.62
C ASN A 353 21.07 3.98 15.76
N TYR A 354 19.98 3.38 16.20
CA TYR A 354 19.94 2.40 17.29
C TYR A 354 19.34 1.09 16.80
N VAL A 355 20.16 0.05 16.67
CA VAL A 355 19.75 -1.28 16.21
C VAL A 355 19.94 -2.25 17.36
N ALA A 356 18.84 -2.76 17.93
CA ALA A 356 18.93 -3.55 19.15
C ALA A 356 17.96 -4.74 19.23
N THR A 357 18.37 -5.80 19.91
CA THR A 357 17.52 -6.94 20.28
C THR A 357 16.71 -7.50 19.10
N ASN A 358 17.36 -7.67 17.95
CA ASN A 358 16.74 -8.28 16.77
C ASN A 358 17.23 -9.72 16.64
N HIS A 359 16.31 -10.63 16.33
CA HIS A 359 16.64 -12.05 16.19
C HIS A 359 16.66 -12.45 14.72
N THR A 360 17.73 -13.13 14.30
CA THR A 360 17.87 -13.65 12.93
C THR A 360 17.92 -15.18 12.97
N ALA A 361 17.05 -15.82 12.18
CA ALA A 361 17.10 -17.22 11.86
C ALA A 361 17.31 -17.36 10.35
N ALA A 362 18.44 -17.95 9.94
CA ALA A 362 18.81 -18.07 8.53
C ALA A 362 19.28 -19.49 8.17
N ASN A 363 18.98 -19.93 6.95
CA ASN A 363 19.43 -21.22 6.41
C ASN A 363 20.88 -21.17 5.85
N VAL A 364 21.48 -19.98 5.81
CA VAL A 364 22.85 -19.68 5.36
C VAL A 364 23.51 -18.69 6.32
N ALA A 365 24.83 -18.52 6.22
CA ALA A 365 25.50 -17.44 6.94
C ALA A 365 24.99 -16.07 6.45
N VAL A 366 24.81 -15.13 7.37
CA VAL A 366 24.31 -13.77 7.10
C VAL A 366 25.06 -12.75 7.94
N HIS A 367 25.03 -11.49 7.51
CA HIS A 367 25.30 -10.35 8.37
C HIS A 367 23.96 -9.81 8.87
N THR A 368 23.68 -9.95 10.17
CA THR A 368 22.46 -9.37 10.74
C THR A 368 22.51 -7.84 10.64
N VAL A 369 23.67 -7.23 10.88
CA VAL A 369 23.84 -5.78 10.76
C VAL A 369 25.11 -5.45 10.01
N VAL A 370 24.97 -4.64 8.96
CA VAL A 370 26.07 -4.02 8.22
C VAL A 370 26.01 -2.51 8.41
N LEU A 371 27.12 -1.91 8.81
CA LEU A 371 27.31 -0.46 8.86
C LEU A 371 28.18 -0.02 7.69
N ASP A 372 27.65 0.84 6.84
CA ASP A 372 28.45 1.51 5.81
C ASP A 372 29.49 2.45 6.44
N GLY A 373 30.58 2.70 5.71
CA GLY A 373 31.68 3.56 6.16
C GLY A 373 31.27 5.01 6.42
N SER A 374 30.13 5.46 5.88
CA SER A 374 29.58 6.80 6.10
C SER A 374 28.80 6.94 7.41
N THR A 375 28.58 5.86 8.17
CA THR A 375 27.76 5.89 9.39
C THR A 375 28.53 6.42 10.60
N VAL A 376 27.84 7.18 11.46
CA VAL A 376 28.46 7.82 12.63
C VAL A 376 27.71 7.53 13.93
N ASN A 377 28.41 7.07 14.96
CA ASN A 377 27.88 6.81 16.30
C ASN A 377 26.64 5.88 16.34
N THR A 378 26.54 4.93 15.42
CA THR A 378 25.46 3.91 15.43
C THR A 378 25.66 2.93 16.59
N LYS A 379 24.58 2.54 17.27
CA LYS A 379 24.62 1.51 18.31
C LYS A 379 24.03 0.22 17.77
N VAL A 380 24.75 -0.89 17.93
CA VAL A 380 24.32 -2.23 17.55
C VAL A 380 24.42 -3.15 18.77
N LEU A 381 23.29 -3.60 19.31
CA LEU A 381 23.23 -4.34 20.57
C LEU A 381 22.39 -5.60 20.43
N ASP A 382 22.94 -6.76 20.80
CA ASP A 382 22.19 -8.04 20.85
C ASP A 382 21.43 -8.36 19.54
N CYS A 383 22.09 -8.13 18.40
CA CYS A 383 21.55 -8.42 17.08
C CYS A 383 22.30 -9.57 16.37
N GLY A 384 23.28 -10.20 17.03
CA GLY A 384 24.11 -11.24 16.43
C GLY A 384 25.47 -11.31 17.10
N THR A 385 26.19 -12.38 16.78
CA THR A 385 27.58 -12.61 17.15
C THR A 385 28.52 -11.62 16.45
N THR A 386 29.79 -11.59 16.86
CA THR A 386 30.83 -10.79 16.18
C THR A 386 30.97 -11.14 14.68
N ALA A 387 30.70 -12.38 14.27
CA ALA A 387 30.78 -12.79 12.87
C ALA A 387 29.59 -12.31 12.02
N GLU A 388 28.44 -12.06 12.66
CA GLU A 388 27.21 -11.60 12.01
C GLU A 388 27.12 -10.06 11.97
N PHE A 389 28.07 -9.36 12.58
CA PHE A 389 28.20 -7.91 12.54
C PHE A 389 29.34 -7.49 11.62
N GLN A 390 29.07 -6.57 10.70
CA GLN A 390 30.09 -5.99 9.82
C GLN A 390 30.05 -4.46 9.89
N ALA A 391 31.20 -3.84 10.14
CA ALA A 391 31.38 -2.40 10.00
C ALA A 391 32.44 -2.13 8.93
N LEU A 392 32.06 -1.38 7.89
CA LEU A 392 32.97 -0.98 6.84
C LEU A 392 33.90 0.16 7.31
N SER A 393 35.05 0.28 6.66
CA SER A 393 36.06 1.29 6.99
C SER A 393 35.44 2.70 7.01
N GLY A 394 35.65 3.43 8.11
CA GLY A 394 35.09 4.77 8.35
C GLY A 394 33.90 4.80 9.32
N ALA A 395 33.19 3.68 9.49
CA ALA A 395 32.06 3.62 10.40
C ALA A 395 32.50 3.82 11.86
N THR A 396 31.76 4.63 12.62
CA THR A 396 31.93 4.74 14.07
C THR A 396 30.71 4.19 14.80
N TYR A 397 30.92 3.35 15.80
CA TYR A 397 29.84 2.59 16.42
C TYR A 397 30.13 2.14 17.85
N GLY A 398 29.07 1.79 18.57
CA GLY A 398 29.13 0.93 19.75
C GLY A 398 28.51 -0.42 19.41
N PHE A 399 29.24 -1.51 19.66
CA PHE A 399 28.76 -2.88 19.38
C PHE A 399 28.78 -3.74 20.65
N ARG A 400 27.68 -4.44 20.89
CA ARG A 400 27.58 -5.54 21.87
C ARG A 400 27.04 -6.77 21.16
N ALA A 401 27.86 -7.81 21.08
CA ALA A 401 27.46 -9.09 20.51
C ALA A 401 26.39 -9.76 21.38
N THR A 402 25.49 -10.51 20.74
CA THR A 402 24.60 -11.45 21.43
C THR A 402 25.47 -12.52 22.13
N PRO A 403 25.24 -12.80 23.43
CA PRO A 403 26.01 -13.78 24.21
C PRO A 403 26.01 -15.21 23.68
#